data_AF-A0A7S1Y788-F1
#
_entry.id   AF-A0A7S1Y788-F1
#
_cell.length_a   1.000
_cell.length_b   1.000
_cell.length_c   1.000
_cell.angle_alpha   90.00
_cell.angle_beta   90.00
_cell.angle_gamma   90.00
#
_symmetry.space_group_name_H-M   'P 1'
#
loop_
_entity.id
_entity.type
_entity.pdbx_description
1 polymer ?
#
loop_
_entity_poly.entity_id
_entity_poly.type
_entity_poly.pdbx_seq_one_letter_code
_entity_poly.pdbx_strand_id
1 'polypeptide(L)'
;TICHSNSSFRNPSWEEATNLTEAQEAALIDEWQYRLTYLAIHRHMHDPVEKLLDETSGTSSVVKCRNDTKYLVANLASLGLGATLRLGAVNALLMGLATNRLTLFVNNFDGSSTKPYVSAPWPLVSCERQDYQCVFLSSTPCTISRQELQNGTVLPEIKARSLRRGGVLDEVYDSQKVLVVESRLVPPNSKW
;
A
#
# COMPACT_ATOMS: atom_id res chain seq x y z
N THR A 1 11.30 -8.95 -26.25
CA THR A 1 11.55 -8.72 -24.82
C THR A 1 12.71 -7.74 -24.69
N ILE A 2 12.39 -6.46 -24.50
CA ILE A 2 13.38 -5.37 -24.43
C ILE A 2 13.66 -5.13 -22.95
N CYS A 3 14.56 -5.91 -22.37
CA CYS A 3 15.20 -5.51 -21.12
C CYS A 3 16.52 -4.85 -21.50
N HIS A 4 16.75 -3.62 -21.03
CA HIS A 4 17.99 -2.90 -21.24
C HIS A 4 19.17 -3.76 -20.75
N SER A 5 20.29 -3.80 -21.47
CA SER A 5 21.46 -4.64 -21.13
C SER A 5 22.01 -4.39 -19.73
N ASN A 6 21.79 -3.18 -19.21
CA ASN A 6 22.18 -2.68 -17.90
C ASN A 6 21.01 -2.61 -16.90
N SER A 7 19.88 -3.25 -17.21
CA SER A 7 18.77 -3.31 -16.26
C SER A 7 19.21 -4.09 -15.04
N SER A 8 19.06 -3.49 -13.85
CA SER A 8 19.20 -4.25 -12.61
C SER A 8 18.24 -5.44 -12.59
N PHE A 9 17.13 -5.42 -13.35
CA PHE A 9 16.17 -6.51 -13.48
C PHE A 9 16.60 -7.66 -14.41
N ARG A 10 17.84 -7.65 -14.93
CA ARG A 10 18.33 -8.75 -15.78
C ARG A 10 18.58 -9.99 -14.94
N ASN A 11 18.33 -11.15 -15.52
CA ASN A 11 18.71 -12.43 -14.93
C ASN A 11 20.19 -12.71 -15.23
N PRO A 12 20.98 -13.23 -14.27
CA PRO A 12 22.22 -13.91 -14.63
C PRO A 12 21.90 -15.06 -15.60
N SER A 13 22.81 -15.33 -16.52
CA SER A 13 22.71 -16.53 -17.34
C SER A 13 22.77 -17.78 -16.45
N TRP A 14 22.23 -18.91 -16.93
CA TRP A 14 22.28 -20.17 -16.17
C TRP A 14 23.71 -20.58 -15.77
N GLU A 15 24.70 -20.25 -16.61
CA GLU A 15 26.14 -20.49 -16.34
C GLU A 15 26.71 -19.55 -15.27
N GLU A 16 26.23 -18.30 -15.22
CA GLU A 16 26.58 -17.33 -14.17
C GLU A 16 25.93 -17.70 -12.82
N ALA A 17 24.71 -18.25 -12.84
CA ALA A 17 23.99 -18.66 -11.63
C ALA A 17 24.63 -19.87 -10.93
N THR A 18 25.28 -20.78 -11.68
CA THR A 18 25.93 -21.98 -11.11
C THR A 18 27.29 -21.73 -10.46
N ASN A 19 27.87 -20.53 -10.65
CA ASN A 19 29.21 -20.19 -10.14
C ASN A 19 29.19 -19.05 -9.11
N LEU A 20 28.04 -18.78 -8.50
CA LEU A 20 27.92 -17.73 -7.49
C LEU A 20 28.59 -18.16 -6.17
N THR A 21 29.26 -17.22 -5.54
CA THR A 21 29.65 -17.34 -4.13
C THR A 21 28.42 -17.24 -3.24
N GLU A 22 28.47 -17.77 -2.01
CA GLU A 22 27.37 -17.69 -1.04
C GLU A 22 26.86 -16.25 -0.82
N ALA A 23 27.78 -15.27 -0.79
CA ALA A 23 27.42 -13.86 -0.67
C ALA A 23 26.67 -13.32 -1.90
N GLN A 24 27.04 -13.77 -3.10
CA GLN A 24 26.36 -13.39 -4.34
C GLN A 24 25.00 -14.06 -4.47
N GLU A 25 24.88 -15.32 -4.05
CA GLU A 25 23.61 -16.03 -3.99
C GLU A 25 22.65 -15.35 -3.01
N ALA A 26 23.09 -15.00 -1.80
CA ALA A 26 22.28 -14.26 -0.83
C ALA A 26 21.79 -12.92 -1.41
N ALA A 27 22.67 -12.15 -2.05
CA ALA A 27 22.29 -10.89 -2.69
C ALA A 27 21.26 -11.08 -3.82
N LEU A 28 21.39 -12.16 -4.61
CA LEU A 28 20.46 -12.50 -5.67
C LEU A 28 19.08 -12.91 -5.11
N ILE A 29 19.05 -13.67 -4.01
CA ILE A 29 17.82 -14.04 -3.31
C ILE A 29 17.10 -12.79 -2.79
N ASP A 30 17.84 -11.89 -2.12
CA ASP A 30 17.29 -10.62 -1.62
C ASP A 30 16.70 -9.80 -2.77
N GLU A 31 17.42 -9.68 -3.88
CA GLU A 31 16.94 -8.99 -5.06
C GLU A 31 15.64 -9.60 -5.61
N TRP A 32 15.58 -10.93 -5.75
CA TRP A 32 14.38 -11.62 -6.22
C TRP A 32 13.21 -11.45 -5.26
N GLN A 33 13.46 -11.44 -3.96
CA GLN A 33 12.43 -11.16 -2.95
C GLN A 33 11.83 -9.76 -3.14
N TYR A 34 12.65 -8.74 -3.38
CA TYR A 34 12.14 -7.39 -3.68
C TYR A 34 11.35 -7.36 -4.98
N ARG A 35 11.84 -7.98 -6.05
CA ARG A 35 11.17 -8.02 -7.36
C ARG A 35 9.81 -8.70 -7.28
N LEU A 36 9.74 -9.88 -6.65
CA LEU A 36 8.49 -10.63 -6.49
C LEU A 36 7.50 -9.88 -5.61
N THR A 37 7.97 -9.27 -4.51
CA THR A 37 7.12 -8.45 -3.65
C THR A 37 6.55 -7.24 -4.40
N TYR A 38 7.40 -6.54 -5.16
CA TYR A 38 6.96 -5.43 -6.01
C TYR A 38 5.92 -5.88 -7.04
N LEU A 39 6.17 -6.97 -7.78
CA LEU A 39 5.24 -7.47 -8.80
C LEU A 39 3.91 -7.90 -8.19
N ALA A 40 3.94 -8.58 -7.04
CA ALA A 40 2.73 -9.00 -6.33
C ALA A 40 1.90 -7.79 -5.90
N ILE A 41 2.52 -6.78 -5.28
CA ILE A 41 1.84 -5.56 -4.86
C ILE A 41 1.35 -4.79 -6.09
N HIS A 42 2.19 -4.60 -7.11
CA HIS A 42 1.82 -3.88 -8.32
C HIS A 42 0.60 -4.51 -8.97
N ARG A 43 0.63 -5.82 -9.21
CA ARG A 43 -0.50 -6.55 -9.79
C ARG A 43 -1.74 -6.43 -8.91
N HIS A 44 -1.62 -6.67 -7.60
CA HIS A 44 -2.73 -6.52 -6.66
C HIS A 44 -3.39 -5.13 -6.74
N MET A 45 -2.58 -4.08 -6.89
CA MET A 45 -3.06 -2.70 -6.90
C MET A 45 -3.67 -2.23 -8.24
N HIS A 46 -3.33 -2.90 -9.35
CA HIS A 46 -3.75 -2.50 -10.71
C HIS A 46 -4.75 -3.46 -11.36
N ASP A 47 -4.76 -4.73 -10.96
CA ASP A 47 -5.62 -5.79 -11.51
C ASP A 47 -7.12 -5.41 -11.53
N PRO A 48 -7.68 -4.69 -10.54
CA PRO A 48 -9.08 -4.24 -10.62
C PRO A 48 -9.37 -3.27 -11.77
N VAL A 49 -8.40 -2.44 -12.16
CA VAL A 49 -8.55 -1.51 -13.30
C VAL A 49 -8.24 -2.19 -14.62
N GLU A 50 -7.22 -3.05 -14.67
CA GLU A 50 -6.91 -3.81 -15.88
C GLU A 50 -8.11 -4.66 -16.33
N LYS A 51 -8.77 -5.35 -15.39
CA LYS A 51 -10.00 -6.10 -15.66
C LYS A 51 -11.15 -5.22 -16.17
N LEU A 52 -11.28 -4.01 -15.63
CA LEU A 52 -12.31 -3.06 -16.10
C LEU A 52 -12.03 -2.57 -17.51
N LEU A 53 -10.77 -2.32 -17.86
CA LEU A 53 -10.39 -1.89 -19.21
C LEU A 53 -10.60 -3.00 -20.24
N ASP A 54 -10.42 -4.26 -19.86
CA ASP A 54 -10.75 -5.41 -20.71
C ASP A 54 -12.28 -5.55 -20.90
N GLU A 55 -13.06 -5.27 -19.86
CA GLU A 55 -14.53 -5.32 -19.88
C GLU A 55 -15.17 -4.12 -20.60
N THR A 56 -14.55 -2.94 -20.54
CA THR A 56 -15.07 -1.69 -21.10
C THR A 56 -14.17 -1.22 -22.23
N SER A 57 -14.59 -1.44 -23.48
CA SER A 57 -13.85 -1.06 -24.69
C SER A 57 -13.61 0.46 -24.81
N GLY A 58 -12.64 0.99 -24.06
CA GLY A 58 -11.89 2.20 -24.40
C GLY A 58 -12.48 3.57 -24.11
N THR A 59 -13.36 3.78 -23.12
CA THR A 59 -13.76 5.16 -22.75
C THR A 59 -13.90 5.41 -21.25
N SER A 60 -12.92 6.10 -20.66
CA SER A 60 -13.07 7.35 -19.87
C SER A 60 -11.97 7.53 -18.81
N SER A 61 -11.54 8.78 -18.64
CA SER A 61 -10.31 9.27 -17.98
C SER A 61 -10.32 9.31 -16.45
N VAL A 62 -11.26 8.63 -15.78
CA VAL A 62 -11.21 8.36 -14.34
C VAL A 62 -11.86 6.99 -14.13
N VAL A 63 -11.06 5.93 -14.04
CA VAL A 63 -11.59 4.57 -13.84
C VAL A 63 -12.05 4.46 -12.39
N LYS A 64 -13.35 4.70 -12.18
CA LYS A 64 -14.02 4.31 -10.94
C LYS A 64 -13.92 2.79 -10.84
N CYS A 65 -13.23 2.30 -9.82
CA CYS A 65 -13.03 0.86 -9.67
C CYS A 65 -14.34 0.15 -9.40
N ARG A 66 -14.34 -1.17 -9.65
CA ARG A 66 -15.53 -2.00 -9.56
C ARG A 66 -16.22 -1.78 -8.22
N ASN A 67 -17.54 -1.82 -8.20
CA ASN A 67 -18.32 -1.52 -6.99
C ASN A 67 -18.01 -2.46 -5.81
N ASP A 68 -17.53 -3.68 -6.09
CA ASP A 68 -17.10 -4.70 -5.14
C ASP A 68 -15.65 -4.54 -4.64
N THR A 69 -14.90 -3.56 -5.17
CA THR A 69 -13.53 -3.28 -4.73
C THR A 69 -13.51 -2.86 -3.27
N LYS A 70 -12.75 -3.59 -2.45
CA LYS A 70 -12.52 -3.30 -1.04
C LYS A 70 -11.24 -2.49 -0.86
N TYR A 71 -11.22 -1.58 0.11
CA TYR A 71 -10.11 -0.66 0.37
C TYR A 71 -9.58 -0.83 1.79
N LEU A 72 -8.26 -0.66 1.92
CA LEU A 72 -7.55 -0.47 3.17
C LEU A 72 -6.95 0.93 3.16
N VAL A 73 -7.47 1.82 3.98
CA VAL A 73 -6.98 3.20 4.08
C VAL A 73 -6.01 3.28 5.25
N ALA A 74 -4.81 3.79 5.00
CA ALA A 74 -3.82 4.05 6.02
C ALA A 74 -3.35 5.50 5.95
N ASN A 75 -3.06 6.09 7.10
CA ASN A 75 -2.37 7.38 7.17
C ASN A 75 -0.86 7.19 7.29
N LEU A 76 -0.09 8.16 6.82
CA LEU A 76 1.34 8.22 7.08
C LEU A 76 1.62 9.03 8.34
N ALA A 77 2.48 8.47 9.19
CA ALA A 77 2.84 9.05 10.48
C ALA A 77 3.86 10.19 10.36
N SER A 78 3.92 11.02 11.40
CA SER A 78 4.90 12.09 11.57
C SER A 78 6.26 11.58 12.06
N LEU A 79 6.85 10.63 11.32
CA LEU A 79 8.21 10.12 11.54
C LEU A 79 9.10 10.46 10.36
N GLY A 80 10.42 10.27 10.49
CA GLY A 80 11.35 10.36 9.36
C GLY A 80 10.96 9.41 8.21
N LEU A 81 11.27 9.79 6.97
CA LEU A 81 10.78 9.12 5.75
C LEU A 81 11.01 7.60 5.78
N GLY A 82 12.22 7.15 6.12
CA GLY A 82 12.55 5.72 6.18
C GLY A 82 11.71 4.95 7.20
N ALA A 83 11.43 5.54 8.37
CA ALA A 83 10.59 4.91 9.38
C ALA A 83 9.12 4.87 8.93
N THR A 84 8.61 5.96 8.36
CA THR A 84 7.26 6.03 7.80
C THR A 84 7.02 4.98 6.72
N LEU A 85 7.98 4.81 5.80
CA LEU A 85 7.89 3.80 4.75
C LEU A 85 7.97 2.38 5.31
N ARG A 86 9.00 2.08 6.10
CA ARG A 86 9.26 0.72 6.60
C ARG A 86 8.21 0.23 7.61
N LEU A 87 7.82 1.09 8.54
CA LEU A 87 6.94 0.71 9.65
C LEU A 87 5.46 1.01 9.37
N GLY A 88 5.17 1.96 8.47
CA GLY A 88 3.81 2.33 8.07
C GLY A 88 3.46 1.73 6.71
N ALA A 89 4.01 2.30 5.64
CA ALA A 89 3.57 2.05 4.28
C ALA A 89 3.70 0.58 3.85
N VAL A 90 4.86 -0.05 4.08
CA VAL A 90 5.08 -1.47 3.74
C VAL A 90 4.08 -2.37 4.48
N ASN A 91 3.88 -2.14 5.78
CA ASN A 91 2.90 -2.90 6.55
C ASN A 91 1.48 -2.71 6.01
N ALA A 92 1.10 -1.49 5.64
CA ALA A 92 -0.22 -1.23 5.04
C ALA A 92 -0.41 -1.93 3.69
N LEU A 93 0.64 -1.99 2.86
CA LEU A 93 0.59 -2.73 1.59
C LEU A 93 0.43 -4.23 1.82
N LEU A 94 1.18 -4.81 2.77
CA LEU A 94 1.07 -6.22 3.13
C LEU A 94 -0.29 -6.57 3.72
N MET A 95 -0.84 -5.71 4.59
CA MET A 95 -2.20 -5.88 5.12
C MET A 95 -3.25 -5.82 4.02
N GLY A 96 -3.09 -4.91 3.04
CA GLY A 96 -3.97 -4.81 1.89
C GLY A 96 -3.93 -6.09 1.05
N LEU A 97 -2.73 -6.58 0.75
CA LEU A 97 -2.54 -7.84 0.03
C LEU A 97 -3.17 -9.03 0.77
N ALA A 98 -2.89 -9.18 2.07
CA ALA A 98 -3.40 -10.28 2.88
C ALA A 98 -4.93 -10.30 2.98
N THR A 99 -5.58 -9.14 2.88
CA THR A 99 -7.05 -9.01 2.98
C THR A 99 -7.74 -8.82 1.63
N ASN A 100 -6.99 -8.93 0.53
CA ASN A 100 -7.47 -8.63 -0.81
C ASN A 100 -8.13 -7.24 -0.93
N ARG A 101 -7.50 -6.22 -0.34
CA ARG A 101 -7.94 -4.82 -0.32
C ARG A 101 -6.91 -3.93 -0.99
N LEU A 102 -7.39 -2.93 -1.74
CA LEU A 102 -6.52 -1.91 -2.30
C LEU A 102 -6.07 -0.94 -1.21
N THR A 103 -4.76 -0.78 -1.05
CA THR A 103 -4.19 0.12 -0.03
C THR A 103 -4.12 1.56 -0.52
N LEU A 104 -4.82 2.46 0.16
CA LEU A 104 -4.80 3.89 -0.09
C LEU A 104 -4.10 4.62 1.04
N PHE A 105 -3.16 5.51 0.70
CA PHE A 105 -2.52 6.40 1.66
C PHE A 105 -3.24 7.74 1.67
N VAL A 106 -3.85 8.07 2.81
CA VAL A 106 -4.64 9.29 2.97
C VAL A 106 -4.17 10.06 4.19
N ASN A 107 -3.81 11.31 3.96
CA ASN A 107 -3.52 12.34 4.94
C ASN A 107 -4.29 13.60 4.55
N ASN A 108 -4.44 14.54 5.49
CA ASN A 108 -5.10 15.83 5.27
C ASN A 108 -6.50 15.75 4.63
N PHE A 109 -7.29 14.73 4.97
CA PHE A 109 -8.64 14.61 4.45
C PHE A 109 -9.60 15.61 5.11
N ASP A 110 -10.15 16.51 4.30
CA ASP A 110 -11.02 17.65 4.67
C ASP A 110 -12.44 17.25 5.13
N GLY A 111 -12.80 15.97 5.08
CA GLY A 111 -14.18 15.52 5.22
C GLY A 111 -14.59 14.90 6.56
N SER A 112 -13.76 14.79 7.59
CA SER A 112 -14.12 13.97 8.76
C SER A 112 -13.59 14.49 10.11
N SER A 113 -14.42 15.24 10.84
CA SER A 113 -14.18 15.57 12.25
C SER A 113 -14.14 14.34 13.18
N THR A 114 -14.59 13.17 12.72
CA THR A 114 -14.72 11.94 13.52
C THR A 114 -13.53 10.98 13.41
N LYS A 115 -12.54 11.24 12.54
CA LYS A 115 -11.35 10.39 12.33
C LYS A 115 -10.08 11.25 12.28
N PRO A 116 -9.54 11.68 13.43
CA PRO A 116 -8.48 12.68 13.49
C PRO A 116 -7.20 12.29 12.73
N TYR A 117 -6.98 10.99 12.52
CA TYR A 117 -5.73 10.46 11.94
C TYR A 117 -5.62 10.55 10.42
N VAL A 118 -6.75 10.52 9.71
CA VAL A 118 -6.78 10.76 8.25
C VAL A 118 -6.86 12.24 7.92
N SER A 119 -7.30 13.07 8.86
CA SER A 119 -7.37 14.53 8.71
C SER A 119 -6.05 15.23 9.04
N ALA A 120 -5.09 14.55 9.67
CA ALA A 120 -3.79 15.13 9.96
C ALA A 120 -2.92 15.22 8.67
N PRO A 121 -2.25 16.37 8.43
CA PRO A 121 -1.32 16.51 7.32
C PRO A 121 -0.08 15.63 7.52
N TRP A 122 0.56 15.24 6.41
CA TRP A 122 1.83 14.52 6.47
C TRP A 122 2.99 15.54 6.53
N PRO A 123 3.73 15.67 7.65
CA PRO A 123 4.64 16.80 7.86
C PRO A 123 5.92 16.74 7.02
N LEU A 124 6.15 15.65 6.29
CA LEU A 124 7.35 15.48 5.45
C LEU A 124 7.22 16.11 4.06
N VAL A 125 6.07 16.71 3.74
CA VAL A 125 5.83 17.30 2.43
C VAL A 125 5.50 18.79 2.53
N SER A 126 5.86 19.55 1.51
CA SER A 126 5.69 21.01 1.44
C SER A 126 4.64 21.48 0.42
N CYS A 127 4.00 20.57 -0.29
CA CYS A 127 2.92 20.87 -1.21
C CYS A 127 1.65 21.35 -0.49
N GLU A 128 0.74 21.99 -1.23
CA GLU A 128 -0.57 22.43 -0.71
C GLU A 128 -1.43 21.28 -0.16
N ARG A 129 -1.39 20.11 -0.80
CA ARG A 129 -2.20 18.94 -0.40
C ARG A 129 -1.78 18.35 0.94
N GLN A 130 -0.50 18.48 1.30
CA GLN A 130 0.10 17.92 2.51
C GLN A 130 -0.14 16.41 2.68
N ASP A 131 -0.07 15.64 1.59
CA ASP A 131 -0.32 14.19 1.59
C ASP A 131 0.76 13.38 0.85
N TYR A 132 0.61 12.05 0.87
CA TYR A 132 1.50 11.08 0.21
C TYR A 132 1.74 11.38 -1.28
N GLN A 133 0.72 11.88 -1.99
CA GLN A 133 0.78 12.07 -3.44
C GLN A 133 1.64 13.25 -3.86
N CYS A 134 2.15 14.03 -2.91
CA CYS A 134 3.11 15.09 -3.19
C CYS A 134 4.52 14.60 -3.46
N VAL A 135 4.83 13.37 -3.07
CA VAL A 135 6.15 12.75 -3.26
C VAL A 135 6.05 11.52 -4.16
N PHE A 136 4.95 10.79 -4.06
CA PHE A 136 4.76 9.53 -4.76
C PHE A 136 3.56 9.57 -5.69
N LEU A 137 3.58 8.73 -6.72
CA LEU A 137 2.38 8.46 -7.50
C LEU A 137 1.34 7.72 -6.63
N SER A 138 0.07 7.82 -7.03
CA SER A 138 -0.98 7.01 -6.39
C SER A 138 -0.61 5.53 -6.43
N SER A 139 -0.82 4.83 -5.33
CA SER A 139 -0.53 3.39 -5.22
C SER A 139 -1.42 2.54 -6.12
N THR A 140 -2.58 3.07 -6.50
CA THR A 140 -3.54 2.45 -7.41
C THR A 140 -4.22 3.53 -8.28
N PRO A 141 -4.61 3.21 -9.52
CA PRO A 141 -5.49 4.06 -10.32
C PRO A 141 -6.92 4.18 -9.75
N CYS A 142 -7.30 3.31 -8.81
CA CYS A 142 -8.60 3.35 -8.16
C CYS A 142 -8.77 4.54 -7.24
N THR A 143 -9.95 5.16 -7.30
CA THR A 143 -10.35 6.24 -6.39
C THR A 143 -11.51 5.82 -5.52
N ILE A 144 -11.47 6.23 -4.24
CA ILE A 144 -12.53 6.06 -3.26
C ILE A 144 -13.34 7.36 -3.16
N SER A 145 -14.67 7.26 -3.00
CA SER A 145 -15.49 8.46 -2.79
C SER A 145 -15.32 9.02 -1.37
N ARG A 146 -15.55 10.32 -1.21
CA ARG A 146 -15.50 10.98 0.10
C ARG A 146 -16.45 10.34 1.12
N GLN A 147 -17.65 9.97 0.67
CA GLN A 147 -18.68 9.34 1.52
C GLN A 147 -18.25 7.94 1.99
N GLU A 148 -17.65 7.13 1.11
CA GLU A 148 -17.12 5.81 1.48
C GLU A 148 -16.00 5.92 2.51
N LEU A 149 -15.11 6.92 2.36
CA LEU A 149 -14.04 7.16 3.32
C LEU A 149 -14.58 7.64 4.69
N GLN A 150 -15.56 8.53 4.70
CA GLN A 150 -16.25 8.97 5.93
C GLN A 150 -16.93 7.80 6.65
N ASN A 151 -17.60 6.92 5.91
CA ASN A 151 -18.32 5.77 6.47
C ASN A 151 -17.43 4.54 6.75
N GLY A 152 -16.15 4.58 6.36
CA GLY A 152 -15.24 3.44 6.54
C GLY A 152 -15.04 3.03 8.00
N THR A 153 -14.90 1.73 8.25
CA THR A 153 -14.74 1.18 9.59
C THR A 153 -13.30 1.38 10.08
N VAL A 154 -13.12 2.00 11.24
CA VAL A 154 -11.79 2.09 11.87
C VAL A 154 -11.48 0.76 12.55
N LEU A 155 -10.37 0.14 12.15
CA LEU A 155 -9.92 -1.11 12.73
C LEU A 155 -9.29 -0.83 14.11
N PRO A 156 -9.75 -1.45 15.20
CA PRO A 156 -9.13 -1.27 16.51
C PRO A 156 -7.65 -1.70 16.49
N GLU A 157 -6.78 -1.00 17.23
CA GLU A 157 -5.34 -1.23 17.23
C GLU A 157 -4.94 -2.70 17.52
N ILE A 158 -5.66 -3.38 18.42
CA ILE A 158 -5.43 -4.80 18.72
C ILE A 158 -5.64 -5.66 17.47
N LYS A 159 -6.69 -5.38 16.70
CA LYS A 159 -7.02 -6.10 15.46
C LYS A 159 -6.08 -5.71 14.33
N ALA A 160 -5.73 -4.43 14.21
CA ALA A 160 -4.70 -3.97 13.27
C ALA A 160 -3.34 -4.63 13.53
N ARG A 161 -2.96 -4.82 14.80
CA ARG A 161 -1.73 -5.52 15.19
C ARG A 161 -1.79 -7.01 14.86
N SER A 162 -2.93 -7.65 15.12
CA SER A 162 -3.15 -9.06 14.74
C SER A 162 -3.00 -9.24 13.23
N LEU A 163 -3.65 -8.37 12.45
CA LEU A 163 -3.56 -8.37 11.00
C LEU A 163 -2.13 -8.14 10.51
N ARG A 164 -1.40 -7.18 11.10
CA ARG A 164 -0.01 -6.88 10.73
C ARG A 164 0.94 -8.05 10.98
N ARG A 165 0.71 -8.84 12.03
CA ARG A 165 1.60 -9.95 12.42
C ARG A 165 1.22 -11.28 11.77
N GLY A 166 -0.08 -11.57 11.67
CA GLY A 166 -0.58 -12.87 11.26
C GLY A 166 -1.30 -12.88 9.91
N GLY A 167 -1.57 -11.71 9.30
CA GLY A 167 -2.34 -11.63 8.06
C GLY A 167 -3.82 -12.03 8.23
N VAL A 168 -4.30 -12.22 9.46
CA VAL A 168 -5.67 -12.66 9.76
C VAL A 168 -6.55 -11.45 10.06
N LEU A 169 -7.67 -11.35 9.32
CA LEU A 169 -8.74 -10.38 9.55
C LEU A 169 -9.97 -11.12 10.09
N ASP A 170 -10.58 -10.61 11.16
CA ASP A 170 -11.82 -11.21 11.68
C ASP A 170 -12.95 -11.10 10.64
N GLU A 171 -13.83 -12.10 10.59
CA GLU A 171 -14.97 -12.16 9.66
C GLU A 171 -15.88 -10.94 9.74
N VAL A 172 -16.02 -10.32 10.92
CA VAL A 172 -16.81 -9.09 11.14
C VAL A 172 -16.33 -7.93 10.27
N TYR A 173 -15.03 -7.89 9.93
CA TYR A 173 -14.44 -6.85 9.10
C TYR A 173 -14.32 -7.24 7.63
N ASP A 174 -14.45 -8.53 7.29
CA ASP A 174 -14.24 -8.98 5.92
C ASP A 174 -15.25 -8.36 4.94
N SER A 175 -16.53 -8.30 5.32
CA SER A 175 -17.59 -7.72 4.48
C SER A 175 -17.53 -6.20 4.34
N GLN A 176 -16.74 -5.51 5.18
CA GLN A 176 -16.65 -4.05 5.14
C GLN A 176 -15.97 -3.59 3.86
N LYS A 177 -16.51 -2.59 3.17
CA LYS A 177 -15.89 -2.06 1.94
C LYS A 177 -14.60 -1.30 2.23
N VAL A 178 -14.58 -0.50 3.29
CA VAL A 178 -13.46 0.38 3.62
C VAL A 178 -13.03 0.12 5.05
N LEU A 179 -11.78 -0.32 5.22
CA LEU A 179 -11.15 -0.44 6.53
C LEU A 179 -10.11 0.66 6.67
N VAL A 180 -10.16 1.41 7.77
CA VAL A 180 -9.18 2.44 8.11
C VAL A 180 -8.26 1.87 9.17
N VAL A 181 -6.97 1.78 8.86
CA VAL A 181 -5.93 1.36 9.80
C VAL A 181 -5.08 2.55 10.16
N GLU A 182 -4.95 2.79 11.45
CA GLU A 182 -4.14 3.87 11.94
C GLU A 182 -2.67 3.45 12.04
N SER A 183 -1.77 4.22 11.43
CA SER A 183 -0.33 4.10 11.66
C SER A 183 0.03 4.76 12.99
N ARG A 184 -0.43 4.20 14.12
CA ARG A 184 0.11 4.54 15.44
C ARG A 184 1.46 3.85 15.63
N LEU A 185 2.49 4.47 15.09
CA LEU A 185 3.84 4.18 15.56
C LEU A 185 4.08 5.04 16.79
N VAL A 186 3.41 4.70 17.88
CA VAL A 186 3.76 5.22 19.20
C VAL A 186 5.10 4.58 19.53
N PRO A 187 6.18 5.35 19.73
CA PRO A 187 7.40 4.81 20.31
C PRO A 187 7.02 4.08 21.60
N PRO A 188 7.54 2.86 21.88
CA PRO A 188 7.08 2.04 22.99
C PRO A 188 7.04 2.74 24.38
N ASN A 189 7.66 3.92 24.52
CA ASN A 189 7.80 4.66 25.78
C ASN A 189 7.41 6.15 25.73
N SER A 190 6.71 6.67 24.71
CA SER A 190 6.25 8.08 24.78
C SER A 190 4.98 8.18 25.63
N LYS A 191 5.14 8.43 26.94
CA LYS A 191 4.07 8.98 27.77
C LYS A 191 3.84 10.43 27.33
N TRP A 192 2.63 10.73 26.86
CA TRP A 192 2.13 12.09 26.74
C TRP A 192 1.52 12.51 28.07
#